data_AF-A0A1W1CY85-F1
#
_entry.id   AF-A0A1W1CY85-F1
#
_cell.length_a   1.000
_cell.length_b   1.000
_cell.length_c   1.000
_cell.angle_alpha   90.00
_cell.angle_beta   90.00
_cell.angle_gamma   90.00
#
_symmetry.space_group_name_H-M   'P 1'
#
loop_
_entity.id
_entity.type
_entity.pdbx_description
1 polymer ?
#
loop_
_entity_poly.entity_id
_entity_poly.type
_entity_poly.pdbx_seq_one_letter_code
_entity_poly.pdbx_strand_id
1 'polypeptide(L)'
;MRKGRSAFTLIEMLIAVSIFSIMMLYLYKTYSTLNISNANLEKEVSKIQKIQKIKKVIFLDFTLGIFNPRGMVLINNREKNEDFVVLQSSHSLHRRVNPYVTYIVKDKILYRLESLKKFRSYELSSDAKFDVDVIGEVKSFRIYKTTKKTQSYLVAIKFKSMDDILLKVNPLNEY
;
A
#
# COMPACT_ATOMS: atom_id res chain seq x y z
N MET A 1 -51.97 27.24 -46.74
CA MET A 1 -52.63 27.38 -45.42
C MET A 1 -51.70 26.86 -44.33
N ARG A 2 -51.23 27.74 -43.43
CA ARG A 2 -50.37 27.35 -42.29
C ARG A 2 -51.27 26.78 -41.19
N LYS A 3 -51.20 25.48 -40.91
CA LYS A 3 -51.84 24.87 -39.73
C LYS A 3 -51.23 25.50 -38.47
N GLY A 4 -52.02 26.24 -37.70
CA GLY A 4 -51.63 26.73 -36.38
C GLY A 4 -51.39 25.56 -35.44
N ARG A 5 -50.27 25.56 -34.71
CA ARG A 5 -49.98 24.56 -33.69
C ARG A 5 -50.92 24.79 -32.50
N SER A 6 -51.54 23.73 -31.98
CA SER A 6 -52.35 23.80 -30.76
C SER A 6 -51.49 24.22 -29.58
N ALA A 7 -51.90 25.27 -28.86
CA ALA A 7 -51.27 25.67 -27.61
C ALA A 7 -51.62 24.66 -26.51
N PHE A 8 -50.69 24.45 -25.58
CA PHE A 8 -50.91 23.65 -24.38
C PHE A 8 -52.04 24.23 -23.53
N THR A 9 -52.87 23.37 -22.95
CA THR A 9 -53.89 23.80 -21.98
C THR A 9 -53.24 24.13 -20.63
N LEU A 10 -53.88 25.02 -19.86
CA LEU A 10 -53.39 25.43 -18.53
C LEU A 10 -53.24 24.22 -17.58
N ILE A 11 -54.15 23.25 -17.68
CA ILE A 11 -54.13 22.02 -16.88
C ILE A 11 -52.91 21.15 -17.22
N GLU A 12 -52.63 20.95 -18.51
CA GLU A 12 -51.45 20.20 -18.96
C GLU A 12 -50.15 20.88 -18.50
N MET A 13 -50.11 22.21 -18.50
CA MET A 13 -48.96 22.97 -17.98
C MET A 13 -48.76 22.75 -16.48
N LEU A 14 -49.83 22.77 -15.68
CA LEU A 14 -49.76 22.51 -14.24
C LEU A 14 -49.29 21.09 -13.92
N ILE A 15 -49.78 20.10 -14.67
CA ILE A 15 -49.35 18.70 -14.53
C ILE A 15 -47.87 18.58 -14.89
N ALA A 16 -47.43 19.18 -15.99
CA ALA A 16 -46.03 19.15 -16.41
C ALA A 16 -45.08 19.77 -15.38
N VAL A 17 -45.41 20.94 -14.82
CA VAL A 17 -44.59 21.61 -13.79
C VAL A 17 -44.55 20.78 -12.50
N SER A 18 -45.66 20.15 -12.12
CA SER A 18 -45.73 19.29 -10.93
C SER A 18 -44.83 18.06 -11.08
N ILE A 19 -44.91 17.37 -12.22
CA ILE A 19 -44.06 16.22 -12.52
C ILE A 19 -42.58 16.65 -12.57
N PHE A 20 -42.28 17.77 -13.23
CA PHE A 20 -40.92 18.32 -13.31
C PHE A 20 -40.35 18.63 -11.92
N SER A 21 -41.14 19.22 -11.02
CA SER A 21 -40.72 19.52 -9.66
C SER A 21 -40.38 18.26 -8.86
N ILE A 22 -41.20 17.21 -9.00
CA ILE A 22 -40.94 15.90 -8.38
C ILE A 22 -39.65 15.30 -8.96
N MET A 23 -39.46 15.34 -10.28
CA MET A 23 -38.25 14.85 -10.94
C MET A 23 -36.99 15.56 -10.46
N MET A 24 -37.04 16.89 -10.29
CA MET A 24 -35.90 17.68 -9.80
C MET A 24 -35.48 17.27 -8.39
N LEU A 25 -36.43 16.97 -7.49
CA LEU A 25 -36.12 16.47 -6.14
C LEU A 25 -35.40 15.11 -6.18
N TYR A 26 -35.88 14.19 -7.02
CA TYR A 26 -35.22 12.89 -7.20
C TYR A 26 -33.83 13.03 -7.82
N LEU A 27 -33.67 13.93 -8.80
CA LEU A 27 -32.39 14.16 -9.44
C LEU A 27 -31.37 14.72 -8.44
N TYR A 28 -31.76 15.69 -7.62
CA TYR A 28 -30.92 16.25 -6.58
C TYR A 28 -30.47 15.17 -5.59
N LYS A 29 -31.40 14.35 -5.11
CA LYS A 29 -31.11 13.23 -4.20
C LYS A 29 -30.18 12.19 -4.83
N THR A 30 -30.38 11.88 -6.11
CA THR A 30 -29.54 10.93 -6.84
C THR A 30 -28.13 11.48 -7.00
N TYR A 31 -28.00 12.75 -7.38
CA TYR A 31 -26.72 13.42 -7.51
C TYR A 31 -25.96 13.47 -6.18
N SER A 32 -26.61 13.84 -5.08
CA SER A 32 -25.96 13.87 -3.75
C SER A 32 -25.47 12.48 -3.34
N THR A 33 -26.27 11.45 -3.60
CA THR A 33 -25.92 10.05 -3.30
C THR A 33 -24.73 9.58 -4.13
N LEU A 34 -24.72 9.89 -5.43
CA LEU A 34 -23.59 9.58 -6.33
C LEU A 34 -22.30 10.24 -5.85
N ASN A 35 -22.36 11.50 -5.41
CA ASN A 35 -21.19 12.20 -4.93
C ASN A 35 -20.59 11.56 -3.67
N ILE A 36 -21.44 11.18 -2.70
CA ILE A 36 -21.02 10.45 -1.50
C ILE A 36 -20.40 9.09 -1.86
N SER A 37 -21.03 8.37 -2.80
CA SER A 37 -20.52 7.08 -3.29
C SER A 37 -19.13 7.23 -3.92
N ASN A 38 -18.95 8.22 -4.80
CA ASN A 38 -17.68 8.49 -5.45
C ASN A 38 -16.58 8.83 -4.45
N ALA A 39 -16.89 9.66 -3.44
CA ALA A 39 -15.93 9.99 -2.38
C ALA A 39 -15.51 8.76 -1.56
N ASN A 40 -16.41 7.79 -1.35
CA ASN A 40 -16.06 6.53 -0.69
C ASN A 40 -15.22 5.62 -1.59
N LEU A 41 -15.56 5.52 -2.88
CA LEU A 41 -14.79 4.75 -3.85
C LEU A 41 -13.36 5.28 -3.98
N GLU A 42 -13.19 6.60 -4.03
CA GLU A 42 -11.86 7.23 -4.10
C GLU A 42 -10.98 6.88 -2.89
N LYS A 43 -11.57 6.85 -1.69
CA LYS A 43 -10.88 6.43 -0.46
C LYS A 43 -10.44 4.97 -0.53
N GLU A 44 -11.31 4.06 -0.96
CA GLU A 44 -10.99 2.64 -1.09
C GLU A 44 -9.91 2.41 -2.16
N VAL A 45 -10.01 3.08 -3.32
CA VAL A 45 -8.99 3.01 -4.37
C VAL A 45 -7.64 3.49 -3.84
N SER A 46 -7.62 4.61 -3.11
CA SER A 46 -6.38 5.15 -2.52
C SER A 46 -5.76 4.19 -1.50
N LYS A 47 -6.58 3.53 -0.67
CA LYS A 47 -6.15 2.50 0.28
C LYS A 47 -5.53 1.30 -0.44
N ILE A 48 -6.19 0.81 -1.50
CA ILE A 48 -5.69 -0.31 -2.32
C ILE A 48 -4.39 0.06 -3.02
N GLN A 49 -4.30 1.26 -3.61
CA GLN A 49 -3.06 1.71 -4.26
C GLN A 49 -1.91 1.80 -3.27
N LYS A 50 -2.15 2.28 -2.05
CA LYS A 50 -1.14 2.34 -0.99
C LYS A 50 -0.63 0.95 -0.63
N ILE A 51 -1.51 -0.02 -0.39
CA ILE A 51 -1.08 -1.38 -0.02
C ILE A 51 -0.35 -2.08 -1.17
N GLN A 52 -0.77 -1.85 -2.42
CA GLN A 52 -0.10 -2.41 -3.60
C GLN A 52 1.31 -1.83 -3.80
N LYS A 53 1.50 -0.52 -3.57
CA LYS A 53 2.82 0.10 -3.59
C LYS A 53 3.74 -0.52 -2.54
N ILE A 54 3.25 -0.71 -1.31
CA ILE A 54 4.02 -1.35 -0.23
C ILE A 54 4.40 -2.79 -0.63
N LYS A 55 3.43 -3.59 -1.10
CA LYS A 55 3.67 -4.96 -1.58
C LYS A 55 4.73 -5.00 -2.66
N LYS A 56 4.66 -4.08 -3.64
CA LYS A 56 5.64 -3.98 -4.73
C LYS A 56 7.03 -3.66 -4.21
N VAL A 57 7.18 -2.71 -3.29
CA VAL A 57 8.48 -2.36 -2.70
C VAL A 57 9.09 -3.55 -1.98
N ILE A 58 8.34 -4.20 -1.09
CA ILE A 58 8.81 -5.37 -0.36
C ILE A 58 9.15 -6.50 -1.32
N PHE A 59 8.28 -6.76 -2.31
CA PHE A 59 8.54 -7.77 -3.31
C PHE A 59 9.87 -7.51 -4.03
N LEU A 60 10.12 -6.29 -4.49
CA LEU A 60 11.35 -5.93 -5.20
C LEU A 60 12.58 -6.00 -4.29
N ASP A 61 12.49 -5.50 -3.05
CA ASP A 61 13.59 -5.57 -2.09
C ASP A 61 14.09 -7.01 -1.91
N PHE A 62 13.16 -7.96 -1.69
CA PHE A 62 13.48 -9.37 -1.48
C PHE A 62 13.83 -10.12 -2.76
N THR A 63 13.14 -9.85 -3.87
CA THR A 63 13.38 -10.53 -5.15
C THR A 63 14.74 -10.14 -5.73
N LEU A 64 15.07 -8.86 -5.66
CA LEU A 64 16.33 -8.27 -6.12
C LEU A 64 17.39 -8.21 -5.00
N GLY A 65 17.17 -8.97 -3.92
CA GLY A 65 18.19 -9.17 -2.91
C GLY A 65 19.47 -9.72 -3.53
N ILE A 66 20.63 -9.24 -3.09
CA ILE A 66 21.93 -9.72 -3.55
C ILE A 66 22.35 -10.86 -2.63
N PHE A 67 22.00 -12.09 -3.02
CA PHE A 67 22.20 -13.31 -2.23
C PHE A 67 23.58 -13.93 -2.46
N ASN A 68 24.65 -13.16 -2.20
CA ASN A 68 26.01 -13.72 -2.17
C ASN A 68 26.21 -14.59 -0.91
N PRO A 69 27.19 -15.51 -0.87
CA PRO A 69 27.50 -16.31 0.34
C PRO A 69 27.83 -15.47 1.60
N ARG A 70 28.07 -14.16 1.47
CA ARG A 70 28.23 -13.19 2.58
C ARG A 70 27.02 -12.25 2.79
N GLY A 71 26.09 -12.22 1.84
CA GLY A 71 24.92 -11.34 1.76
C GLY A 71 23.62 -12.06 2.12
N MET A 72 23.61 -12.79 3.24
CA MET A 72 22.35 -13.38 3.72
C MET A 72 21.43 -12.30 4.28
N VAL A 73 20.13 -12.45 4.01
CA VAL A 73 19.06 -11.78 4.76
C VAL A 73 19.24 -12.15 6.22
N LEU A 74 19.66 -11.19 7.04
CA LEU A 74 19.69 -11.35 8.47
C LEU A 74 18.28 -11.16 8.99
N ILE A 75 17.75 -12.19 9.64
CA ILE A 75 16.47 -12.15 10.33
C ILE A 75 16.79 -12.41 11.79
N ASN A 76 16.60 -11.40 12.63
CA ASN A 76 16.74 -11.51 14.06
C ASN A 76 15.35 -11.40 14.70
N ASN A 77 14.90 -12.50 15.30
CA ASN A 77 13.60 -12.58 15.95
C ASN A 77 13.69 -11.92 17.33
N ARG A 78 13.60 -10.59 17.37
CA ARG A 78 13.78 -9.82 18.60
C ARG A 78 12.65 -10.10 19.59
N GLU A 79 11.42 -10.03 19.10
CA GLU A 79 10.23 -10.29 19.90
C GLU A 79 9.33 -11.32 19.21
N LYS A 80 8.38 -11.88 19.96
CA LYS A 80 7.45 -12.91 19.46
C LYS A 80 6.76 -12.49 18.15
N ASN A 81 6.48 -11.20 18.00
CA ASN A 81 5.72 -10.64 16.88
C ASN A 81 6.51 -9.68 15.98
N GLU A 82 7.79 -9.47 16.25
CA GLU A 82 8.60 -8.46 15.55
C GLU A 82 9.97 -9.01 15.17
N ASP A 83 10.22 -9.05 13.86
CA ASP A 83 11.52 -9.40 13.32
C ASP A 83 12.31 -8.14 12.93
N PHE A 84 13.61 -8.15 13.20
CA PHE A 84 14.57 -7.20 12.67
C PHE A 84 15.22 -7.81 11.44
N VAL A 85 15.09 -7.15 10.29
CA VAL A 85 15.50 -7.73 9.02
C VAL A 85 16.46 -6.82 8.30
N VAL A 86 17.60 -7.35 7.87
CA VAL A 86 18.60 -6.62 7.08
C VAL A 86 18.95 -7.43 5.84
N LEU A 87 18.84 -6.82 4.68
CA LEU A 87 19.26 -7.41 3.40
C LEU A 87 19.98 -6.37 2.54
N GLN A 88 20.75 -6.82 1.57
CA GLN A 88 21.27 -5.97 0.51
C GLN A 88 20.41 -6.18 -0.73
N SER A 89 20.00 -5.11 -1.41
CA SER A 89 19.17 -5.18 -2.60
C SER A 89 19.73 -4.29 -3.70
N SER A 90 19.52 -4.65 -4.97
CA SER A 90 19.76 -3.71 -6.08
C SER A 90 18.59 -2.74 -6.29
N HIS A 91 17.46 -2.97 -5.62
CA HIS A 91 16.33 -2.04 -5.58
C HIS A 91 16.59 -0.91 -4.57
N SER A 92 16.36 0.32 -5.00
CA SER A 92 16.51 1.52 -4.18
C SER A 92 15.35 2.47 -4.42
N LEU A 93 14.79 3.01 -3.32
CA LEU A 93 13.83 4.11 -3.39
C LEU A 93 14.52 5.47 -3.45
N HIS A 94 15.74 5.55 -2.90
CA HIS A 94 16.49 6.80 -2.72
C HIS A 94 17.67 6.92 -3.68
N ARG A 95 17.63 6.18 -4.80
CA ARG A 95 18.64 6.18 -5.89
C ARG A 95 20.07 5.84 -5.42
N ARG A 96 20.19 4.97 -4.44
CA ARG A 96 21.45 4.40 -3.94
C ARG A 96 21.84 3.18 -4.78
N VAL A 97 23.14 3.00 -4.99
CA VAL A 97 23.66 1.81 -5.66
C VAL A 97 23.80 0.68 -4.63
N ASN A 98 23.09 -0.43 -4.84
CA ASN A 98 23.10 -1.63 -4.01
C ASN A 98 22.95 -1.37 -2.49
N PRO A 99 21.90 -0.64 -2.06
CA PRO A 99 21.72 -0.30 -0.66
C PRO A 99 21.51 -1.52 0.25
N TYR A 100 21.81 -1.33 1.52
CA TYR A 100 21.28 -2.14 2.59
C TYR A 100 19.88 -1.64 2.94
N VAL A 101 18.91 -2.54 2.86
CA VAL A 101 17.53 -2.31 3.25
C VAL A 101 17.30 -2.99 4.58
N THR A 102 16.77 -2.23 5.53
CA THR A 102 16.49 -2.72 6.88
C THR A 102 15.03 -2.47 7.25
N TYR A 103 14.35 -3.50 7.74
CA TYR A 103 12.99 -3.39 8.26
C TYR A 103 13.04 -3.45 9.78
N ILE A 104 12.50 -2.43 10.43
CA ILE A 104 12.42 -2.33 11.89
C ILE A 104 11.02 -1.92 12.32
N VAL A 105 10.53 -2.50 13.43
CA VAL A 105 9.35 -2.00 14.12
C VAL A 105 9.81 -1.15 15.30
N LYS A 106 9.34 0.10 15.40
CA LYS A 106 9.57 1.03 16.51
C LYS A 106 8.24 1.67 16.86
N ASP A 107 7.87 1.66 18.15
CA ASP A 107 6.59 2.20 18.63
C ASP A 107 5.37 1.69 17.83
N LYS A 108 5.37 0.39 17.50
CA LYS A 108 4.37 -0.30 16.66
C LYS A 108 4.30 0.19 15.21
N ILE A 109 5.21 1.03 14.75
CA ILE A 109 5.30 1.49 13.37
C ILE A 109 6.42 0.71 12.68
N LEU A 110 6.11 0.12 11.52
CA LEU A 110 7.08 -0.52 10.66
C LEU A 110 7.75 0.52 9.77
N TYR A 111 9.06 0.58 9.83
CA TYR A 111 9.92 1.42 9.01
C TYR A 111 10.77 0.57 8.08
N ARG A 112 10.96 1.07 6.86
CA ARG A 112 12.00 0.63 5.94
C ARG A 112 13.11 1.68 5.97
N LEU A 113 14.31 1.24 6.28
CA LEU A 113 15.50 2.08 6.29
C LEU A 113 16.37 1.70 5.09
N GLU A 114 16.94 2.70 4.43
CA GLU A 114 17.86 2.49 3.32
C GLU A 114 19.21 3.13 3.63
N SER A 115 20.28 2.36 3.60
CA SER A 115 21.62 2.81 3.99
C SER A 115 22.70 2.26 3.06
N LEU A 116 23.86 2.93 3.04
CA LEU A 116 25.05 2.42 2.35
C LEU A 116 25.84 1.40 3.19
N LYS A 117 25.60 1.39 4.51
CA LYS A 117 26.28 0.51 5.45
C LYS A 117 25.28 -0.40 6.16
N LYS A 118 25.61 -1.68 6.22
CA LYS A 118 24.81 -2.70 6.90
C LYS A 118 24.63 -2.38 8.39
N PHE A 119 23.39 -2.38 8.88
CA PHE A 119 23.13 -2.34 10.31
C PHE A 119 23.44 -3.68 10.95
N ARG A 120 24.13 -3.64 12.09
CA ARG A 120 24.49 -4.83 12.87
C ARG A 120 23.50 -5.11 14.01
N SER A 121 22.83 -4.07 14.47
CA SER A 121 21.94 -4.08 15.63
C SER A 121 20.67 -3.31 15.36
N TYR A 122 19.65 -3.60 16.18
CA TYR A 122 18.39 -2.88 16.21
C TYR A 122 18.55 -1.46 16.79
N GLU A 123 19.51 -1.27 17.68
CA GLU A 123 19.95 0.06 18.12
C GLU A 123 20.84 0.66 17.03
N LEU A 124 20.37 1.75 16.45
CA LEU A 124 21.08 2.48 15.40
C LEU A 124 22.10 3.40 16.06
N SER A 125 23.31 3.46 15.49
CA SER A 125 24.35 4.36 15.97
C SER A 125 24.01 5.80 15.64
N SER A 126 24.45 6.76 16.47
CA SER A 126 24.17 8.19 16.27
C SER A 126 24.81 8.78 15.01
N ASP A 127 25.83 8.13 14.48
CA ASP A 127 26.53 8.47 13.23
C ASP A 127 25.94 7.77 11.99
N ALA A 128 24.91 6.93 12.17
CA ALA A 128 24.29 6.20 11.07
C ALA A 128 23.62 7.14 10.08
N LYS A 129 23.99 7.02 8.80
CA LYS A 129 23.36 7.74 7.68
C LYS A 129 22.43 6.80 6.91
N PHE A 130 21.15 7.10 6.92
CA PHE A 130 20.10 6.31 6.27
C PHE A 130 18.90 7.18 5.92
N ASP A 131 18.14 6.76 4.92
CA ASP A 131 16.83 7.30 4.61
C ASP A 131 15.76 6.46 5.31
N VAL A 132 14.63 7.09 5.66
CA VAL A 132 13.54 6.46 6.41
C VAL A 132 12.25 6.55 5.62
N ASP A 133 11.65 5.38 5.37
CA ASP A 133 10.32 5.26 4.79
C ASP A 133 9.37 4.65 5.82
N VAL A 134 8.26 5.34 6.08
CA VAL A 134 7.21 4.85 6.98
C VAL A 134 6.27 3.92 6.22
N ILE A 135 6.14 2.67 6.67
CA ILE A 135 5.21 1.72 6.06
C ILE A 135 3.83 1.84 6.71
N GLY A 136 3.76 1.81 8.04
CA GLY A 136 2.52 1.98 8.80
C GLY A 136 2.51 1.28 10.15
N GLU A 137 1.44 1.48 10.91
CA GLU A 137 1.24 0.86 12.23
C GLU A 137 0.88 -0.64 12.09
N VAL A 138 1.65 -1.49 12.75
CA VAL A 138 1.57 -2.95 12.67
C VAL A 138 1.27 -3.59 14.02
N LYS A 139 0.55 -4.70 13.98
CA LYS A 139 0.36 -5.63 15.11
C LYS A 139 1.47 -6.68 15.17
N SER A 140 1.99 -7.07 14.00
CA SER A 140 3.09 -8.02 13.89
C SER A 140 3.80 -7.88 12.55
N PHE A 141 5.11 -8.09 12.56
CA PHE A 141 5.96 -8.19 11.38
C PHE A 141 6.86 -9.42 11.53
N ARG A 142 6.68 -10.40 10.63
CA ARG A 142 7.40 -11.67 10.68
C ARG A 142 7.90 -12.06 9.28
N ILE A 143 9.12 -12.56 9.22
CA ILE A 143 9.70 -13.12 8.00
C ILE A 143 10.15 -14.55 8.26
N TYR A 144 9.65 -15.46 7.43
CA TYR A 144 10.03 -16.86 7.46
C TYR A 144 10.89 -17.16 6.23
N LYS A 145 11.98 -17.89 6.44
CA LYS A 145 12.84 -18.41 5.36
C LYS A 145 12.64 -19.90 5.19
N THR A 146 12.66 -20.40 3.96
CA THR A 146 12.67 -21.84 3.70
C THR A 146 14.03 -22.44 4.06
N THR A 147 14.01 -23.71 4.47
CA THR A 147 15.23 -24.51 4.77
C THR A 147 15.75 -25.28 3.57
N LYS A 148 15.09 -25.17 2.40
CA LYS A 148 15.42 -25.92 1.17
C LYS A 148 16.50 -25.20 0.35
N LYS A 149 17.09 -25.91 -0.63
CA LYS A 149 18.12 -25.38 -1.56
C LYS A 149 17.70 -24.06 -2.24
N THR A 150 16.42 -23.93 -2.60
CA THR A 150 15.86 -22.66 -3.09
C THR A 150 15.43 -21.81 -1.89
N GLN A 151 16.15 -20.72 -1.67
CA GLN A 151 15.79 -19.74 -0.64
C GLN A 151 14.47 -19.09 -1.06
N SER A 152 13.42 -19.19 -0.26
CA SER A 152 12.19 -18.43 -0.43
C SER A 152 11.85 -17.77 0.89
N TYR A 153 11.25 -16.59 0.81
CA TYR A 153 10.84 -15.82 1.97
C TYR A 153 9.33 -15.69 2.01
N LEU A 154 8.75 -15.86 3.19
CA LEU A 154 7.36 -15.51 3.46
C LEU A 154 7.36 -14.27 4.35
N VAL A 155 6.94 -13.15 3.78
CA VAL A 155 6.80 -11.88 4.48
C VAL A 155 5.36 -11.76 4.96
N ALA A 156 5.18 -11.68 6.27
CA ALA A 156 3.89 -11.54 6.94
C ALA A 156 3.85 -10.24 7.75
N ILE A 157 3.01 -9.30 7.32
CA ILE A 157 2.77 -8.03 8.01
C ILE A 157 1.29 -7.98 8.36
N LYS A 158 0.99 -7.82 9.65
CA LYS A 158 -0.38 -7.55 10.11
C LYS A 158 -0.50 -6.09 10.48
N PHE A 159 -1.33 -5.34 9.76
CA PHE A 159 -1.53 -3.92 10.03
C PHE A 159 -2.63 -3.72 11.06
N LYS A 160 -2.66 -2.53 11.67
CA LYS A 160 -3.75 -2.16 12.57
C LYS A 160 -4.97 -1.62 11.83
N SER A 161 -4.73 -0.80 10.81
CA SER A 161 -5.76 -0.02 10.09
C SER A 161 -5.77 -0.25 8.57
N MET A 162 -4.86 -1.08 8.06
CA MET A 162 -4.79 -1.46 6.65
C MET A 162 -4.95 -2.96 6.51
N ASP A 163 -5.09 -3.42 5.28
CA ASP A 163 -5.21 -4.85 5.01
C ASP A 163 -3.85 -5.54 5.18
N ASP A 164 -3.88 -6.75 5.74
CA ASP A 164 -2.68 -7.52 6.00
C ASP A 164 -1.94 -7.90 4.71
N ILE A 165 -0.62 -8.03 4.80
CA ILE A 165 0.25 -8.50 3.71
C ILE A 165 0.76 -9.88 4.08
N LEU A 166 0.49 -10.85 3.21
CA LEU A 166 1.15 -12.14 3.19
C LEU A 166 1.73 -12.35 1.80
N LEU A 167 3.06 -12.37 1.70
CA LEU A 167 3.76 -12.40 0.42
C LEU A 167 4.84 -13.48 0.44
N LYS A 168 4.73 -14.46 -0.46
CA LYS A 168 5.81 -15.40 -0.74
C LYS A 168 6.69 -14.82 -1.86
N VAL A 169 7.99 -14.72 -1.59
CA VAL A 169 8.98 -14.15 -2.51
C VAL A 169 10.08 -15.19 -2.77
N ASN A 170 10.43 -15.33 -4.05
CA ASN A 170 11.60 -16.09 -4.48
C ASN A 170 12.66 -15.09 -4.98
N PRO A 171 13.90 -15.16 -4.48
CA PRO A 171 15.05 -14.52 -5.09
C PRO A 171 15.12 -14.81 -6.60
N LEU A 172 15.39 -13.79 -7.40
CA LEU A 172 15.72 -13.96 -8.82
C LEU A 172 17.23 -13.84 -9.09
N ASN A 173 17.98 -13.31 -8.14
CA ASN A 173 19.44 -13.24 -8.20
C ASN A 173 20.04 -14.51 -7.58
N GLU A 174 20.11 -15.58 -8.37
CA GLU A 174 20.96 -16.73 -8.09
C GLU A 174 22.31 -16.49 -8.79
N TYR A 175 23.33 -16.10 -8.03
CA TYR A 175 24.72 -16.09 -8.48
C TYR A 175 25.53 -17.12 -7.69
#